data_AF-A0AAD9L1K7-F1
#
_entry.id   AF-A0AAD9L1K7-F1
#
_cell.length_a   1.000
_cell.length_b   1.000
_cell.length_c   1.000
_cell.angle_alpha   90.00
_cell.angle_beta   90.00
_cell.angle_gamma   90.00
#
_symmetry.space_group_name_H-M   'P 1'
#
loop_
_entity.id
_entity.type
_entity.pdbx_description
1 polymer ?
#
loop_
_entity_poly.entity_id
_entity_poly.type
_entity_poly.pdbx_seq_one_letter_code
_entity_poly.pdbx_strand_id
1 'polypeptide(L)'
;MFITRCLMYYIRRKHFPGRLDLGKHKMIPRVTSLMKARALQQLLLEQKNLDSLENPYLTEAEEEGHMEDSGKIQKMQEEYLHEKRQKTMLKHRLMDEHLDHLNVTKQWE
;
A
#
# COMPACT_ATOMS: atom_id res chain seq x y z
N MET A 1 18.08 -23.96 31.56
CA MET A 1 17.17 -24.29 30.43
C MET A 1 17.29 -25.76 30.01
N PHE A 2 17.18 -26.71 30.94
CA PHE A 2 17.27 -28.16 30.61
C PHE A 2 15.90 -28.82 30.45
N ILE A 3 14.90 -28.32 31.18
CA ILE A 3 13.54 -28.86 31.22
C ILE A 3 12.84 -28.72 29.86
N THR A 4 13.05 -27.61 29.15
CA THR A 4 12.49 -27.37 27.81
C THR A 4 13.01 -28.35 26.76
N ARG A 5 14.28 -28.77 26.86
CA ARG A 5 14.93 -29.71 25.94
C ARG A 5 14.45 -31.15 26.16
N CYS A 6 14.23 -31.54 27.42
CA CYS A 6 13.63 -32.83 27.75
C CYS A 6 12.17 -32.91 27.28
N LEU A 7 11.37 -31.84 27.47
CA LEU A 7 9.98 -31.82 27.03
C LEU A 7 9.84 -31.96 25.50
N MET A 8 10.72 -31.31 24.73
CA MET A 8 10.72 -31.42 23.26
C MET A 8 11.04 -32.84 22.76
N TYR A 9 11.82 -33.64 23.50
CA TYR A 9 12.15 -35.02 23.12
C TYR A 9 10.93 -35.97 23.17
N TYR A 10 9.98 -35.69 24.05
CA TYR A 10 8.74 -36.47 24.18
C TYR A 10 7.62 -36.02 23.22
N ILE A 11 7.74 -34.85 22.61
CA ILE A 11 6.78 -34.36 21.62
C ILE A 11 7.14 -34.96 20.25
N ARG A 12 6.60 -36.14 19.95
CA ARG A 12 6.67 -36.75 18.61
C ARG A 12 5.89 -35.90 17.60
N ARG A 13 6.57 -35.00 16.89
CA ARG A 13 5.99 -34.26 15.76
C ARG A 13 5.95 -35.15 14.52
N LYS A 14 4.84 -35.11 13.79
CA LYS A 14 4.73 -35.77 12.49
C LYS A 14 5.70 -35.09 11.50
N HIS A 15 6.62 -35.85 10.92
CA HIS A 15 7.53 -35.35 9.89
C HIS A 15 6.77 -35.16 8.57
N PHE A 16 6.97 -34.01 7.92
CA PHE A 16 6.48 -33.71 6.58
C PHE A 16 7.69 -33.49 5.67
N PRO A 17 7.76 -34.14 4.50
CA PRO A 17 8.88 -33.94 3.58
C PRO A 17 8.72 -32.59 2.86
N GLY A 18 9.79 -31.77 2.85
CA GLY A 18 9.81 -30.49 2.15
C GLY A 18 9.07 -29.36 2.88
N ARG A 19 8.51 -28.41 2.11
CA ARG A 19 7.76 -27.26 2.66
C ARG A 19 6.32 -27.66 3.02
N LEU A 20 5.80 -27.14 4.13
CA LEU A 20 4.47 -27.48 4.63
C LEU A 20 3.33 -27.04 3.70
N ASP A 21 3.46 -25.88 3.04
CA ASP A 21 2.36 -25.28 2.29
C ASP A 21 2.38 -25.65 0.78
N LEU A 22 3.44 -26.33 0.32
CA LEU A 22 3.74 -26.51 -1.10
C LEU A 22 4.17 -27.95 -1.42
N GLY A 23 4.00 -28.36 -2.67
CA GLY A 23 4.38 -29.69 -3.16
C GLY A 23 3.31 -30.77 -2.94
N LYS A 24 3.68 -32.04 -3.23
CA LYS A 24 2.77 -33.20 -3.20
C LYS A 24 2.30 -33.54 -1.78
N HIS A 25 3.19 -33.46 -0.81
CA HIS A 25 2.92 -33.83 0.59
C HIS A 25 2.87 -32.58 1.47
N LYS A 26 1.80 -31.79 1.30
CA LYS A 26 1.56 -30.55 2.04
C LYS A 26 0.57 -30.73 3.19
N MET A 27 0.64 -29.85 4.18
CA MET A 27 -0.36 -29.73 5.23
C MET A 27 -1.58 -28.99 4.68
N ILE A 28 -2.71 -29.69 4.58
CA ILE A 28 -3.98 -29.08 4.15
C ILE A 28 -4.71 -28.61 5.41
N PRO A 29 -4.86 -27.29 5.63
CA PRO A 29 -5.64 -26.80 6.77
C PRO A 29 -7.11 -27.20 6.58
N ARG A 30 -7.76 -27.60 7.68
CA ARG A 30 -9.20 -27.91 7.66
C ARG A 30 -9.99 -26.61 7.63
N VAL A 31 -11.04 -26.57 6.80
CA VAL A 31 -11.97 -25.45 6.76
C VAL A 31 -12.79 -25.45 8.04
N THR A 32 -12.56 -24.45 8.89
CA THR A 32 -13.31 -24.28 10.15
C THR A 32 -14.65 -23.60 9.89
N SER A 33 -15.60 -23.76 10.83
CA SER A 33 -16.90 -23.08 10.77
C SER A 33 -16.76 -21.55 10.74
N LEU A 34 -15.79 -21.00 11.48
CA LEU A 34 -15.49 -19.57 11.49
C LEU A 34 -15.06 -19.05 10.11
N MET A 35 -14.23 -19.80 9.39
CA MET A 35 -13.82 -19.43 8.03
C MET A 35 -15.03 -19.38 7.08
N LYS A 36 -15.94 -20.35 7.19
CA LYS A 36 -17.19 -20.37 6.41
C LYS A 36 -18.08 -19.17 6.74
N ALA A 37 -18.23 -18.86 8.02
CA ALA A 37 -19.03 -17.71 8.46
C ALA A 37 -18.47 -16.39 7.91
N ARG A 38 -17.15 -16.19 7.96
CA ARG A 38 -16.49 -15.01 7.38
C ARG A 38 -16.67 -14.92 5.86
N ALA A 39 -16.49 -16.03 5.15
CA ALA A 39 -16.70 -16.07 3.71
C ALA A 39 -18.15 -15.69 3.35
N LEU A 40 -19.13 -16.21 4.10
CA LEU A 40 -20.54 -15.87 3.92
C LEU A 40 -20.81 -14.39 4.20
N GLN A 41 -20.24 -13.83 5.27
CA GLN A 41 -20.37 -12.39 5.55
C GLN A 41 -19.83 -11.53 4.41
N GLN A 42 -18.71 -11.93 3.81
CA GLN A 42 -18.12 -11.23 2.68
C GLN A 42 -19.03 -11.32 1.44
N LEU A 43 -19.57 -12.50 1.14
CA LEU A 43 -20.53 -12.68 0.03
C LEU A 43 -21.79 -11.83 0.22
N LEU A 44 -22.31 -11.73 1.44
CA LEU A 44 -23.46 -10.87 1.72
C LEU A 44 -23.14 -9.39 1.55
N LEU A 45 -21.91 -8.97 1.88
CA LEU A 45 -21.46 -7.59 1.67
C LEU A 45 -21.29 -7.30 0.17
N GLU A 46 -20.72 -8.24 -0.58
CA GLU A 46 -20.58 -8.14 -2.04
C GLU A 46 -21.94 -8.01 -2.71
N GLN A 47 -22.93 -8.83 -2.32
CA GLN A 47 -24.30 -8.71 -2.84
C GLN A 47 -24.89 -7.32 -2.56
N LYS A 48 -24.80 -6.82 -1.32
CA LYS A 48 -25.30 -5.48 -0.98
C LYS A 48 -24.65 -4.37 -1.80
N ASN A 49 -23.34 -4.49 -2.07
CA ASN A 49 -22.64 -3.54 -2.91
C ASN A 49 -23.16 -3.61 -4.35
N LEU A 50 -23.38 -4.81 -4.90
CA LEU A 50 -23.94 -4.98 -6.23
C LEU A 50 -25.34 -4.37 -6.34
N ASP A 51 -26.23 -4.65 -5.39
CA ASP A 51 -27.58 -4.07 -5.34
C ASP A 51 -27.54 -2.53 -5.34
N SER A 52 -26.52 -1.95 -4.70
CA SER A 52 -26.34 -0.50 -4.62
C SER A 52 -25.73 0.09 -5.91
N LEU A 53 -24.92 -0.68 -6.63
CA LEU A 53 -24.27 -0.26 -7.86
C LEU A 53 -25.15 -0.47 -9.11
N GLU A 54 -26.11 -1.39 -9.04
CA GLU A 54 -27.00 -1.73 -10.16
C GLU A 54 -27.91 -0.57 -10.60
N ASN A 55 -28.23 0.35 -9.67
CA ASN A 55 -29.14 1.46 -9.92
C ASN A 55 -28.41 2.82 -9.88
N PRO A 56 -27.67 3.19 -10.95
CA PRO A 56 -27.02 4.47 -11.03
C PRO A 56 -28.05 5.61 -11.11
N TYR A 57 -27.69 6.76 -10.53
CA TYR A 57 -28.55 7.96 -10.53
C TYR A 57 -28.54 8.69 -11.88
N LEU A 58 -27.40 8.70 -12.57
CA LEU A 58 -27.23 9.32 -13.89
C LEU A 58 -27.08 8.25 -14.95
N THR A 59 -27.57 8.54 -16.15
CA THR A 59 -27.24 7.76 -17.33
C THR A 59 -25.84 8.09 -17.83
N GLU A 60 -25.20 7.18 -18.58
CA GLU A 60 -23.84 7.38 -19.10
C GLU A 60 -23.72 8.68 -19.93
N ALA A 61 -24.77 9.03 -20.69
CA ALA A 61 -24.81 10.25 -21.49
C ALA A 61 -24.92 11.53 -20.64
N GLU A 62 -25.50 11.47 -19.45
CA GLU A 62 -25.60 12.60 -18.52
C GLU A 62 -24.32 12.78 -17.68
N GLU A 63 -23.57 11.70 -17.46
CA GLU A 63 -22.28 11.75 -16.77
C GLU A 63 -21.17 12.33 -17.67
N GLU A 64 -21.28 12.14 -18.99
CA GLU A 64 -20.32 12.62 -19.97
C GLU A 64 -20.13 14.16 -19.88
N GLY A 65 -18.90 14.61 -19.68
CA GLY A 65 -18.53 16.03 -19.64
C GLY A 65 -18.81 16.78 -18.33
N HIS A 66 -19.63 16.25 -17.41
CA HIS A 66 -20.00 16.94 -16.16
C HIS A 66 -18.78 17.37 -15.32
N MET A 67 -17.76 16.51 -15.26
CA MET A 67 -16.54 16.78 -14.50
C MET A 67 -15.58 17.74 -15.23
N GLU A 68 -15.61 17.76 -16.56
CA GLU A 68 -14.79 18.66 -17.38
C GLU A 68 -15.30 20.11 -17.27
N ASP A 69 -16.61 20.29 -17.32
CA ASP A 69 -17.28 21.59 -17.14
C ASP A 69 -16.98 22.22 -15.77
N SER A 70 -16.76 21.38 -14.75
CA SER A 70 -16.42 21.86 -13.41
C SER A 70 -15.03 22.50 -13.33
N GLY A 71 -14.14 22.21 -14.29
CA GLY A 71 -12.73 22.65 -14.31
C GLY A 71 -11.87 22.16 -13.13
N LYS A 72 -12.44 21.38 -12.20
CA LYS A 72 -11.76 20.94 -10.97
C LYS A 72 -10.65 19.95 -11.25
N ILE A 73 -10.90 19.00 -12.16
CA ILE A 73 -9.90 17.99 -12.55
C ILE A 73 -8.68 18.66 -13.17
N GLN A 74 -8.91 19.62 -14.09
CA GLN A 74 -7.84 20.37 -14.74
C GLN A 74 -6.99 21.14 -13.72
N LYS A 75 -7.63 21.88 -12.80
CA LYS A 75 -6.93 22.61 -11.73
C LYS A 75 -6.11 21.69 -10.83
N MET A 76 -6.69 20.58 -10.37
CA MET A 76 -5.97 19.61 -9.54
C MET A 76 -4.76 19.01 -10.27
N GLN A 77 -4.91 18.73 -11.56
CA GLN A 77 -3.83 18.19 -12.38
C GLN A 77 -2.70 19.22 -12.58
N GLU A 78 -3.05 20.47 -12.84
CA GLU A 78 -2.09 21.58 -12.98
C GLU A 78 -1.32 21.82 -11.68
N GLU A 79 -2.01 21.85 -10.54
CA GLU A 79 -1.40 21.98 -9.21
C GLU A 79 -0.43 20.84 -8.92
N TYR A 80 -0.84 19.60 -9.17
CA TYR A 80 0.02 18.43 -9.00
C TYR A 80 1.27 18.51 -9.89
N LEU A 81 1.12 18.87 -11.16
CA LEU A 81 2.24 19.02 -12.09
C LEU A 81 3.16 20.18 -11.71
N HIS A 82 2.60 21.27 -11.18
CA HIS A 82 3.36 22.41 -10.71
C HIS A 82 4.17 22.04 -9.45
N GLU A 83 3.55 21.41 -8.46
CA GLU A 83 4.22 20.94 -7.24
C GLU A 83 5.33 19.93 -7.58
N LYS A 84 5.06 18.98 -8.47
CA LYS A 84 6.06 18.02 -8.95
C LYS A 84 7.25 18.73 -9.58
N ARG A 85 7.00 19.71 -10.46
CA ARG A 85 8.06 20.50 -11.11
C ARG A 85 8.91 21.25 -10.09
N GLN A 86 8.30 21.89 -9.10
CA GLN A 86 9.02 22.57 -8.02
C GLN A 86 9.91 21.62 -7.22
N LYS A 87 9.41 20.42 -6.87
CA LYS A 87 10.19 19.42 -6.14
C LYS A 87 11.37 18.86 -6.94
N THR A 88 11.23 18.72 -8.25
CA THR A 88 12.29 18.22 -9.14
C THR A 88 13.30 19.29 -9.55
N MET A 89 13.00 20.57 -9.32
CA MET A 89 13.88 21.66 -9.70
C MET A 89 15.14 21.63 -8.84
N LEU A 90 16.30 21.82 -9.49
CA LEU A 90 17.57 21.96 -8.77
C LEU A 90 17.48 23.15 -7.81
N LYS A 91 18.02 22.97 -6.60
CA LYS A 91 18.09 24.05 -5.62
C LYS A 91 18.89 25.22 -6.19
N HIS A 92 18.39 26.43 -6.01
CA HIS A 92 19.18 27.64 -6.27
C HIS A 92 20.41 27.65 -5.36
N ARG A 93 21.56 27.99 -5.93
CA ARG A 93 22.80 28.24 -5.18
C ARG A 93 23.12 29.72 -5.29
N LEU A 94 23.40 30.37 -4.17
CA LEU A 94 23.69 31.79 -4.13
C LEU A 94 25.20 32.01 -4.29
N MET A 95 25.58 33.11 -4.93
CA MET A 95 27.01 33.46 -5.09
C MET A 95 27.69 33.66 -3.73
N ASP A 96 26.96 34.15 -2.74
CA ASP A 96 27.46 34.38 -1.39
C ASP A 96 27.96 33.08 -0.73
N GLU A 97 27.25 31.95 -0.94
CA GLU A 97 27.68 30.62 -0.45
C GLU A 97 29.04 30.20 -1.03
N HIS A 98 29.33 30.64 -2.26
CA HIS A 98 30.62 30.40 -2.91
C HIS A 98 31.71 31.35 -2.40
N LEU A 99 31.38 32.60 -2.14
CA LEU A 99 32.32 33.62 -1.65
C LEU A 99 32.69 33.42 -0.18
N ASP A 100 31.78 32.90 0.65
CA ASP A 100 32.05 32.55 2.05
C ASP A 100 33.19 31.55 2.19
N HIS A 101 33.39 30.67 1.20
CA HIS A 101 34.50 29.72 1.21
C HIS A 101 35.87 30.41 1.17
N LEU A 102 35.97 31.64 0.67
CA LEU A 102 37.21 32.42 0.65
C LEU A 102 37.62 32.89 2.06
N ASN A 103 36.67 32.96 3.01
CA ASN A 103 36.95 33.35 4.39
C ASN A 103 37.63 32.24 5.21
N VAL A 104 37.78 31.02 4.68
CA VAL A 104 38.43 29.90 5.39
C VAL A 104 39.89 30.20 5.74
N THR A 105 40.59 30.98 4.92
CA THR A 105 41.98 31.36 5.16
C THR A 105 42.13 32.64 6.00
N LYS A 106 41.02 33.24 6.44
CA LYS A 106 41.03 34.49 7.20
C LYS A 106 41.65 34.27 8.58
N GLN A 107 42.78 34.90 8.83
CA GLN A 107 43.45 34.96 10.14
C GLN A 107 43.24 36.33 10.76
N TRP A 108 43.22 36.39 12.09
CA TRP A 108 43.29 37.65 12.84
C TRP A 108 44.76 38.00 13.06
N GLU A 109 45.11 39.29 12.97
CA GLU A 109 46.43 39.79 13.41
C GLU A 109 46.58 39.72 14.93
#